data_AF-A0A328SHR8-F1
#
_entry.id   AF-A0A328SHR8-F1
#
_cell.length_a   1.000
_cell.length_b   1.000
_cell.length_c   1.000
_cell.angle_alpha   90.00
_cell.angle_beta   90.00
_cell.angle_gamma   90.00
#
_symmetry.space_group_name_H-M   'P 1'
#
loop_
_entity.id
_entity.type
_entity.pdbx_description
1 polymer ?
#
loop_
_entity_poly.entity_id
_entity_poly.type
_entity_poly.pdbx_seq_one_letter_code
_entity_poly.pdbx_strand_id
1 'polypeptide(L)'
;MKKIKEVLLFVIVLVLLVGVASAADIQNESTRSDTITTQSTDINTKEIVQNTNTLTDNIEKNIINEKKINKKEKNLKTESQTHNVSNYNQLSSAMDSNEEDVTINIKSNITLTDSPWLNTNIKTLTINGNSYTINGNNQYRFLYIHNNNQMVNINNITITNCYTQDEYGGAIYNGGTLNIT
;
A
#
# COMPACT_ATOMS: atom_id res chain seq x y z
N MET A 1 -11.11 -25.54 44.95
CA MET A 1 -10.78 -24.49 43.96
C MET A 1 -9.62 -23.56 44.34
N LYS A 2 -9.50 -22.99 45.56
CA LYS A 2 -8.41 -22.03 45.92
C LYS A 2 -7.01 -22.40 45.36
N LYS A 3 -6.51 -23.60 45.70
CA LYS A 3 -5.19 -24.11 45.25
C LYS A 3 -4.92 -24.05 43.74
N ILE A 4 -5.95 -24.15 42.89
CA ILE A 4 -5.80 -24.06 41.43
C ILE A 4 -5.58 -22.61 40.97
N LYS A 5 -6.17 -21.62 41.65
CA LYS A 5 -5.93 -20.20 41.35
C LYS A 5 -4.51 -19.79 41.76
N GLU A 6 -4.03 -20.31 42.89
CA GLU A 6 -2.67 -20.08 43.39
C GLU A 6 -1.60 -20.66 42.43
N VAL A 7 -1.80 -21.88 41.92
CA VAL A 7 -0.91 -22.50 40.91
C VAL A 7 -0.94 -21.75 39.58
N LEU A 8 -2.13 -21.38 39.07
CA LEU A 8 -2.25 -20.66 37.80
C LEU A 8 -1.54 -19.30 37.83
N LEU A 9 -1.65 -18.57 38.95
CA LEU A 9 -0.96 -17.30 39.16
C LEU A 9 0.57 -17.47 39.10
N PHE A 10 1.10 -18.53 39.71
CA PHE A 10 2.54 -18.83 39.71
C PHE A 10 3.09 -19.11 38.30
N VAL A 11 2.32 -19.82 37.47
CA VAL A 11 2.69 -20.09 36.06
C VAL A 11 2.75 -18.80 35.24
N ILE A 12 1.79 -17.88 35.42
CA ILE A 12 1.77 -16.60 34.70
C ILE A 12 2.97 -15.72 35.06
N VAL A 13 3.34 -15.66 36.35
CA VAL A 13 4.53 -14.91 36.81
C VAL A 13 5.82 -15.49 36.24
N LEU A 14 5.93 -16.83 36.11
CA LEU A 14 7.09 -17.49 35.51
C LEU A 14 7.29 -17.14 34.02
N VAL A 15 6.21 -17.02 33.25
CA VAL A 15 6.28 -16.63 31.83
C VAL A 15 6.70 -15.16 31.67
N LEU A 16 6.26 -14.28 32.57
CA LEU A 16 6.60 -12.85 32.54
C LEU A 16 8.07 -12.54 32.92
N LEU A 17 8.77 -13.48 33.56
CA LEU A 17 10.17 -13.31 33.97
C LEU A 17 11.19 -13.55 32.82
N VAL A 18 10.75 -14.04 31.67
CA VAL A 18 11.62 -14.27 30.49
C VAL A 18 11.79 -12.97 29.67
N GLY A 19 12.22 -11.91 30.35
CA GLY A 19 12.45 -10.59 29.77
C GLY A 19 13.63 -10.58 28.79
N VAL A 20 13.47 -9.87 27.67
CA VAL A 20 14.48 -9.81 26.60
C VAL A 20 15.79 -9.15 27.07
N ALA A 21 16.92 -9.75 26.69
CA ALA A 21 18.25 -9.17 26.84
C ALA A 21 18.84 -8.87 25.46
N SER A 22 18.99 -7.58 25.12
CA SER A 22 19.67 -7.15 23.90
C SER A 22 20.33 -5.78 24.07
N ALA A 23 21.66 -5.76 23.93
CA ALA A 23 22.53 -4.61 23.63
C ALA A 23 22.22 -3.26 24.31
N ALA A 24 23.06 -2.92 25.29
CA ALA A 24 23.54 -1.55 25.40
C ALA A 24 24.86 -1.45 24.61
N ASP A 25 24.99 -0.43 23.76
CA ASP A 25 26.29 0.05 23.29
C ASP A 25 26.22 1.56 23.04
N ILE A 26 27.35 2.25 23.16
CA ILE A 26 27.36 3.66 23.60
C ILE A 26 27.55 4.66 22.44
N GLN A 27 26.57 5.57 22.36
CA GLN A 27 26.68 7.00 22.02
C GLN A 27 28.07 7.52 21.55
N ASN A 28 28.11 8.12 20.35
CA ASN A 28 29.09 9.14 20.01
C ASN A 28 28.37 10.39 19.47
N GLU A 29 28.98 11.57 19.61
CA GLU A 29 28.26 12.83 19.64
C GLU A 29 27.98 13.48 18.28
N SER A 30 27.02 14.41 18.30
CA SER A 30 26.71 15.30 17.18
C SER A 30 27.85 16.29 16.93
N THR A 31 28.11 16.62 15.67
CA THR A 31 28.77 17.89 15.32
C THR A 31 28.17 18.44 14.03
N ARG A 32 27.36 19.49 14.15
CA ARG A 32 27.03 20.37 13.01
C ARG A 32 28.29 21.07 12.55
N SER A 33 28.49 21.19 11.24
CA SER A 33 29.52 22.04 10.66
C SER A 33 28.87 23.20 9.91
N ASP A 34 28.49 24.25 10.66
CA ASP A 34 28.02 25.53 10.13
C ASP A 34 29.00 26.65 10.53
N THR A 35 29.76 27.12 9.54
CA THR A 35 30.21 28.52 9.32
C THR A 35 30.52 29.45 10.52
N ILE A 36 31.81 29.77 10.70
CA ILE A 36 32.33 31.06 11.19
C ILE A 36 33.56 31.39 10.31
N THR A 37 33.75 32.49 9.56
CA THR A 37 33.30 33.91 9.57
C THR A 37 34.36 34.90 10.10
N THR A 38 35.01 35.61 9.16
CA THR A 38 35.68 36.92 9.34
C THR A 38 35.55 37.62 7.98
N GLN A 39 34.74 38.68 7.81
CA GLN A 39 35.11 40.11 7.92
C GLN A 39 36.39 40.48 7.11
N SER A 40 36.41 41.51 6.25
CA SER A 40 35.82 42.85 6.44
C SER A 40 35.22 43.51 5.18
N THR A 41 34.77 44.76 5.33
CA THR A 41 33.94 45.59 4.43
C THR A 41 34.66 46.30 3.27
N ASP A 42 33.93 46.47 2.16
CA ASP A 42 33.84 47.63 1.24
C ASP A 42 35.07 48.53 0.96
N ILE A 43 35.40 48.74 -0.33
CA ILE A 43 34.96 49.93 -1.11
C ILE A 43 35.36 49.83 -2.60
N ASN A 44 34.48 50.38 -3.44
CA ASN A 44 34.47 50.53 -4.90
C ASN A 44 35.70 51.25 -5.56
N THR A 45 35.94 50.97 -6.85
CA THR A 45 36.19 51.94 -7.98
C THR A 45 37.42 51.66 -8.90
N LYS A 46 37.14 51.51 -10.22
CA LYS A 46 38.01 51.68 -11.43
C LYS A 46 39.40 51.00 -11.52
N GLU A 47 39.53 50.17 -12.56
CA GLU A 47 40.36 50.51 -13.75
C GLU A 47 39.53 50.26 -15.03
N ILE A 48 39.97 50.77 -16.19
CA ILE A 48 39.23 50.77 -17.48
C ILE A 48 40.26 50.74 -18.65
N VAL A 49 39.83 50.32 -19.86
CA VAL A 49 40.53 50.45 -21.18
C VAL A 49 41.58 49.35 -21.40
N GLN A 50 41.67 48.57 -22.50
CA GLN A 50 40.97 48.46 -23.81
C GLN A 50 40.95 46.95 -24.21
N ASN A 51 40.41 46.38 -25.30
CA ASN A 51 39.69 46.74 -26.55
C ASN A 51 38.86 45.46 -26.96
N THR A 52 38.07 45.28 -28.04
CA THR A 52 37.82 46.06 -29.27
C THR A 52 36.37 45.93 -29.76
N ASN A 53 35.92 47.04 -30.36
CA ASN A 53 34.78 47.27 -31.26
C ASN A 53 34.59 46.24 -32.42
N THR A 54 33.44 46.09 -33.11
CA THR A 54 32.07 46.65 -32.97
C THR A 54 31.03 45.87 -33.79
N LEU A 55 29.77 45.94 -33.33
CA LEU A 55 28.47 45.97 -34.05
C LEU A 55 28.42 45.79 -35.58
N THR A 56 27.40 45.04 -36.03
CA THR A 56 26.53 45.45 -37.17
C THR A 56 25.09 45.01 -36.87
N ASP A 57 24.13 45.90 -37.06
CA ASP A 57 22.73 45.72 -36.66
C ASP A 57 21.85 44.97 -37.70
N ASN A 58 20.57 44.79 -37.31
CA ASN A 58 19.41 44.37 -38.11
C ASN A 58 19.16 42.85 -38.24
N ILE A 59 18.23 42.37 -37.42
CA ILE A 59 16.95 41.81 -37.89
C ILE A 59 15.86 42.20 -36.87
N GLU A 60 14.73 42.69 -37.35
CA GLU A 60 13.61 43.07 -36.49
C GLU A 60 12.78 41.87 -36.00
N LYS A 61 12.02 42.08 -34.92
CA LYS A 61 10.66 41.55 -34.68
C LYS A 61 10.29 40.23 -35.38
N ASN A 62 10.08 39.15 -34.61
CA ASN A 62 8.69 38.74 -34.33
C ASN A 62 8.50 37.62 -33.29
N ILE A 63 7.22 37.46 -32.91
CA ILE A 63 6.59 36.26 -32.32
C ILE A 63 7.09 35.86 -30.92
N ILE A 64 6.40 36.46 -29.95
CA ILE A 64 6.06 35.84 -28.66
C ILE A 64 5.59 34.40 -28.90
N ASN A 65 6.20 33.42 -28.23
CA ASN A 65 5.61 32.10 -28.01
C ASN A 65 6.24 31.40 -26.80
N GLU A 66 5.89 31.85 -25.60
CA GLU A 66 6.09 31.04 -24.39
C GLU A 66 5.25 29.76 -24.49
N LYS A 67 5.88 28.69 -25.00
CA LYS A 67 5.25 27.38 -25.13
C LYS A 67 5.06 26.77 -23.73
N LYS A 68 4.00 27.18 -23.02
CA LYS A 68 3.56 26.56 -21.77
C LYS A 68 3.46 25.05 -21.97
N ILE A 69 4.42 24.32 -21.40
CA ILE A 69 4.40 22.87 -21.37
C ILE A 69 3.34 22.48 -20.34
N ASN A 70 2.09 22.44 -20.79
CA ASN A 70 0.99 21.82 -20.07
C ASN A 70 1.26 20.31 -20.01
N LYS A 71 2.13 19.91 -19.09
CA LYS A 71 2.37 18.52 -18.70
C LYS A 71 1.08 18.01 -18.07
N LYS A 72 0.11 17.61 -18.90
CA LYS A 72 -0.99 16.74 -18.46
C LYS A 72 -0.32 15.52 -17.88
N GLU A 73 -0.46 15.36 -16.57
CA GLU A 73 -0.11 14.12 -15.91
C GLU A 73 -1.14 13.09 -16.38
N LYS A 74 -0.77 12.38 -17.45
CA LYS A 74 -1.46 11.17 -17.85
C LYS A 74 -1.24 10.19 -16.71
N ASN A 75 -2.21 10.13 -15.79
CA ASN A 75 -2.33 9.02 -14.87
C ASN A 75 -2.25 7.74 -15.71
N LEU A 76 -1.11 7.04 -15.63
CA LEU A 76 -0.97 5.73 -16.20
C LEU A 76 -1.83 4.84 -15.31
N LYS A 77 -3.07 4.60 -15.74
CA LYS A 77 -3.82 3.47 -15.23
C LYS A 77 -2.99 2.22 -15.56
N THR A 78 -2.47 1.57 -14.53
CA THR A 78 -1.85 0.26 -14.62
C THR A 78 -2.87 -0.74 -15.16
N GLU A 79 -2.40 -1.71 -15.95
CA GLU A 79 -3.28 -2.75 -16.48
C GLU A 79 -3.67 -3.70 -15.35
N SER A 80 -4.95 -4.04 -15.23
CA SER A 80 -5.42 -4.86 -14.11
C SER A 80 -4.86 -6.28 -14.19
N GLN A 81 -4.14 -6.70 -13.15
CA GLN A 81 -3.56 -8.04 -13.11
C GLN A 81 -4.66 -9.08 -13.05
N THR A 82 -4.69 -9.98 -14.04
CA THR A 82 -5.76 -10.97 -14.20
C THR A 82 -5.28 -12.36 -13.79
N HIS A 83 -5.93 -12.93 -12.78
CA HIS A 83 -5.65 -14.25 -12.24
C HIS A 83 -6.78 -15.22 -12.60
N ASN A 84 -6.45 -16.40 -13.13
CA ASN A 84 -7.41 -17.49 -13.31
C ASN A 84 -7.18 -18.50 -12.18
N VAL A 85 -8.21 -18.76 -11.35
CA VAL A 85 -8.05 -19.52 -10.10
C VAL A 85 -9.02 -20.69 -10.02
N SER A 86 -8.50 -21.86 -9.63
CA SER A 86 -9.23 -23.13 -9.54
C SER A 86 -9.19 -23.78 -8.16
N ASN A 87 -8.38 -23.27 -7.22
CA ASN A 87 -8.24 -23.79 -5.87
C ASN A 87 -7.95 -22.66 -4.86
N TYR A 88 -8.01 -23.00 -3.56
CA TYR A 88 -7.80 -22.04 -2.47
C TYR A 88 -6.46 -21.30 -2.57
N ASN A 89 -5.35 -22.01 -2.80
CA ASN A 89 -4.02 -21.39 -2.86
C ASN A 89 -3.95 -20.32 -3.95
N GLN A 90 -4.49 -20.59 -5.14
CA GLN A 90 -4.54 -19.64 -6.25
C GLN A 90 -5.43 -18.43 -5.94
N LEU A 91 -6.55 -18.63 -5.25
CA LEU A 91 -7.43 -17.55 -4.80
C LEU A 91 -6.71 -16.67 -3.77
N SER A 92 -6.09 -17.27 -2.75
CA SER A 92 -5.36 -16.55 -1.69
C SER A 92 -4.17 -15.77 -2.26
N SER A 93 -3.37 -16.34 -3.16
CA SER A 93 -2.24 -15.62 -3.79
C SER A 93 -2.68 -14.51 -4.74
N ALA A 94 -3.92 -14.54 -5.26
CA ALA A 94 -4.46 -13.44 -6.05
C ALA A 94 -5.05 -12.32 -5.17
N MET A 95 -5.64 -12.67 -4.02
CA MET A 95 -6.12 -11.70 -3.02
C MET A 95 -4.97 -11.06 -2.22
N ASP A 96 -3.81 -11.70 -2.14
CA ASP A 96 -2.58 -11.13 -1.57
C ASP A 96 -1.64 -10.46 -2.60
N SER A 97 -2.17 -10.05 -3.77
CA SER A 97 -1.37 -9.31 -4.75
C SER A 97 -1.02 -7.89 -4.26
N ASN A 98 0.12 -7.37 -4.71
CA ASN A 98 0.58 -6.01 -4.41
C ASN A 98 0.11 -4.97 -5.45
N GLU A 99 -0.60 -5.40 -6.49
CA GLU A 99 -1.16 -4.51 -7.52
C GLU A 99 -2.39 -3.74 -7.01
N GLU A 100 -2.62 -2.54 -7.54
CA GLU A 100 -3.79 -1.71 -7.14
C GLU A 100 -5.11 -2.17 -7.77
N ASP A 101 -5.09 -2.73 -8.98
CA ASP A 101 -6.27 -3.15 -9.74
C ASP A 101 -6.17 -4.66 -10.07
N VAL A 102 -6.92 -5.51 -9.37
CA VAL A 102 -6.86 -6.98 -9.50
C VAL A 102 -8.17 -7.56 -10.05
N THR A 103 -8.05 -8.49 -11.00
CA THR A 103 -9.19 -9.25 -11.56
C THR A 103 -9.00 -10.74 -11.32
N ILE A 104 -9.92 -11.37 -10.59
CA ILE A 104 -9.93 -12.80 -10.28
C ILE A 104 -11.05 -13.48 -11.07
N ASN A 105 -10.69 -14.44 -11.93
CA ASN A 105 -11.63 -15.28 -12.65
C ASN A 105 -11.67 -16.67 -12.01
N ILE A 106 -12.77 -17.02 -11.36
CA ILE A 106 -12.98 -18.37 -10.81
C ILE A 106 -13.20 -19.36 -11.97
N LYS A 107 -12.51 -20.51 -11.94
CA LYS A 107 -12.54 -21.54 -12.99
C LYS A 107 -13.04 -22.92 -12.54
N SER A 108 -13.31 -23.08 -11.26
CA SER A 108 -13.95 -24.26 -10.65
C SER A 108 -14.48 -23.90 -9.26
N ASN A 109 -15.31 -24.76 -8.67
CA ASN A 109 -15.72 -24.60 -7.26
C ASN A 109 -14.48 -24.66 -6.34
N ILE A 110 -14.44 -23.79 -5.33
CA ILE A 110 -13.34 -23.70 -4.36
C ILE A 110 -13.90 -23.89 -2.96
N THR A 111 -13.35 -24.85 -2.21
CA THR A 111 -13.51 -24.92 -0.76
C THR A 111 -12.34 -24.19 -0.11
N LEU A 112 -12.62 -23.29 0.83
CA LEU A 112 -11.61 -22.57 1.60
C LEU A 112 -10.97 -23.49 2.64
N THR A 113 -9.66 -23.36 2.84
CA THR A 113 -8.90 -24.03 3.91
C THR A 113 -8.32 -23.05 4.94
N ASP A 114 -8.42 -21.75 4.67
CA ASP A 114 -8.33 -20.64 5.63
C ASP A 114 -9.17 -19.46 5.10
N SER A 115 -9.34 -18.40 5.87
CA SER A 115 -9.93 -17.14 5.39
C SER A 115 -8.89 -16.35 4.59
N PRO A 116 -9.05 -16.12 3.28
CA PRO A 116 -8.02 -15.45 2.49
C PRO A 116 -7.90 -13.97 2.87
N TRP A 117 -6.66 -13.51 3.03
CA TRP A 117 -6.33 -12.11 3.26
C TRP A 117 -6.58 -11.27 2.00
N LEU A 118 -7.15 -10.07 2.15
CA LEU A 118 -7.25 -9.08 1.07
C LEU A 118 -6.18 -8.00 1.29
N ASN A 119 -5.15 -8.01 0.46
CA ASN A 119 -4.06 -7.04 0.58
C ASN A 119 -4.57 -5.61 0.40
N THR A 120 -4.19 -4.72 1.32
CA THR A 120 -4.64 -3.32 1.36
C THR A 120 -4.02 -2.45 0.24
N ASN A 121 -3.06 -2.98 -0.49
CA ASN A 121 -2.58 -2.40 -1.75
C ASN A 121 -3.67 -2.44 -2.83
N ILE A 122 -4.48 -3.50 -2.90
CA ILE A 122 -5.58 -3.64 -3.86
C ILE A 122 -6.66 -2.59 -3.56
N LYS A 123 -6.85 -1.65 -4.50
CA LYS A 123 -7.88 -0.59 -4.47
C LYS A 123 -9.14 -1.03 -5.22
N THR A 124 -8.98 -1.70 -6.36
CA THR A 124 -10.09 -2.32 -7.10
C THR A 124 -9.89 -3.83 -7.17
N LEU A 125 -10.83 -4.60 -6.63
CA LEU A 125 -10.90 -6.05 -6.86
C LEU A 125 -12.15 -6.38 -7.68
N THR A 126 -12.00 -7.17 -8.74
CA THR A 126 -13.13 -7.72 -9.50
C THR A 126 -13.09 -9.25 -9.47
N ILE A 127 -14.11 -9.88 -8.89
CA ILE A 127 -14.24 -11.33 -8.79
C ILE A 127 -15.33 -11.81 -9.75
N ASN A 128 -14.92 -12.41 -10.86
CA ASN A 128 -15.80 -13.05 -11.83
C ASN A 128 -15.98 -14.52 -11.43
N GLY A 129 -17.09 -14.83 -10.76
CA GLY A 129 -17.41 -16.15 -10.23
C GLY A 129 -17.75 -17.20 -11.28
N ASN A 130 -18.19 -16.79 -12.48
CA ASN A 130 -18.53 -17.67 -13.60
C ASN A 130 -19.49 -18.81 -13.21
N SER A 131 -20.46 -18.51 -12.32
CA SER A 131 -21.43 -19.44 -11.73
C SER A 131 -20.84 -20.56 -10.84
N TYR A 132 -19.56 -20.48 -10.47
CA TYR A 132 -18.95 -21.38 -9.50
C TYR A 132 -19.26 -20.98 -8.03
N THR A 133 -18.97 -21.91 -7.13
CA THR A 133 -19.20 -21.79 -5.68
C THR A 133 -17.91 -21.60 -4.90
N ILE A 134 -17.89 -20.64 -3.98
CA ILE A 134 -16.96 -20.58 -2.84
C ILE A 134 -17.65 -21.19 -1.62
N ASN A 135 -17.03 -22.22 -1.04
CA ASN A 135 -17.51 -22.93 0.15
C ASN A 135 -16.56 -22.68 1.33
N GLY A 136 -17.02 -21.98 2.37
CA GLY A 136 -16.20 -21.60 3.53
C GLY A 136 -16.00 -22.71 4.57
N ASN A 137 -16.41 -23.95 4.25
CA ASN A 137 -16.21 -25.13 5.10
C ASN A 137 -16.75 -24.99 6.54
N ASN A 138 -17.76 -24.13 6.75
CA ASN A 138 -18.36 -23.79 8.04
C ASN A 138 -17.38 -23.19 9.08
N GLN A 139 -16.27 -22.62 8.61
CA GLN A 139 -15.14 -22.17 9.45
C GLN A 139 -14.44 -20.91 8.94
N TYR A 140 -14.50 -20.61 7.64
CA TYR A 140 -13.73 -19.54 7.01
C TYR A 140 -14.62 -18.45 6.40
N ARG A 141 -14.24 -17.19 6.61
CA ARG A 141 -14.80 -16.02 5.92
C ARG A 141 -14.27 -16.00 4.48
N PHE A 142 -15.10 -15.63 3.51
CA PHE A 142 -14.65 -15.51 2.11
C PHE A 142 -13.89 -14.20 1.86
N LEU A 143 -14.39 -13.08 2.40
CA LEU A 143 -13.83 -11.76 2.09
C LEU A 143 -13.89 -10.82 3.30
N TYR A 144 -12.81 -10.09 3.54
CA TYR A 144 -12.76 -8.97 4.48
C TYR A 144 -12.27 -7.73 3.73
N ILE A 145 -13.12 -6.70 3.62
CA ILE A 145 -12.77 -5.43 2.98
C ILE A 145 -12.35 -4.46 4.08
N HIS A 146 -11.09 -4.06 4.09
CA HIS A 146 -10.46 -3.48 5.28
C HIS A 146 -10.81 -2.01 5.54
N ASN A 147 -11.04 -1.22 4.50
CA ASN A 147 -11.22 0.23 4.61
C ASN A 147 -12.00 0.84 3.45
N ASN A 148 -12.40 2.10 3.62
CA ASN A 148 -13.25 2.87 2.72
C ASN A 148 -12.64 3.15 1.33
N ASN A 149 -11.33 2.95 1.15
CA ASN A 149 -10.63 3.18 -0.12
C ASN A 149 -10.54 1.91 -0.99
N GLN A 150 -11.15 0.80 -0.57
CA GLN A 150 -11.25 -0.44 -1.37
C GLN A 150 -12.64 -0.58 -2.00
N MET A 151 -12.67 -0.87 -3.31
CA MET A 151 -13.85 -1.22 -4.08
C MET A 151 -13.76 -2.68 -4.52
N VAL A 152 -14.76 -3.48 -4.17
CA VAL A 152 -14.88 -4.87 -4.62
C VAL A 152 -16.13 -5.04 -5.48
N ASN A 153 -15.97 -5.63 -6.65
CA ASN A 153 -17.04 -6.01 -7.57
C ASN A 153 -17.12 -7.54 -7.61
N ILE A 154 -18.26 -8.12 -7.28
CA ILE A 154 -18.47 -9.58 -7.27
C ILE A 154 -19.56 -9.93 -8.27
N ASN A 155 -19.23 -10.74 -9.27
CA ASN A 155 -20.09 -10.99 -10.43
C ASN A 155 -20.37 -12.49 -10.57
N ASN A 156 -21.64 -12.90 -10.55
CA ASN A 156 -22.11 -14.27 -10.85
C ASN A 156 -21.34 -15.36 -10.08
N ILE A 157 -21.49 -15.40 -8.74
CA ILE A 157 -20.85 -16.37 -7.85
C ILE A 157 -21.84 -16.90 -6.81
N THR A 158 -21.67 -18.15 -6.38
CA THR A 158 -22.34 -18.68 -5.17
C THR A 158 -21.38 -18.63 -3.98
N ILE A 159 -21.81 -18.10 -2.84
CA ILE A 159 -21.04 -18.10 -1.59
C ILE A 159 -21.84 -18.90 -0.57
N THR A 160 -21.26 -19.96 0.00
CA THR A 160 -21.94 -20.87 0.93
C THR A 160 -21.05 -21.26 2.10
N ASN A 161 -21.65 -21.55 3.25
CA ASN A 161 -20.96 -21.99 4.48
C ASN A 161 -19.76 -21.11 4.90
N CYS A 162 -19.79 -19.82 4.53
CA CYS A 162 -18.72 -18.86 4.82
C CYS A 162 -19.08 -18.04 6.06
N TYR A 163 -18.26 -18.15 7.10
CA TYR A 163 -18.29 -17.33 8.31
C TYR A 163 -17.00 -17.60 9.10
N THR A 164 -16.61 -16.69 10.00
CA THR A 164 -15.69 -17.03 11.11
C THR A 164 -16.49 -17.16 12.40
N GLN A 165 -15.93 -17.87 13.39
CA GLN A 165 -16.42 -17.90 14.77
C GLN A 165 -15.98 -16.67 15.58
N ASP A 166 -15.02 -15.89 15.05
CA ASP A 166 -14.49 -14.66 15.66
C ASP A 166 -15.36 -13.42 15.35
N GLU A 167 -14.83 -12.23 15.63
CA GLU A 167 -15.51 -10.96 15.43
C GLU A 167 -16.09 -10.80 14.01
N TYR A 168 -17.35 -10.38 13.94
CA TYR A 168 -18.12 -10.16 12.70
C TYR A 168 -18.27 -11.40 11.80
N GLY A 169 -18.76 -12.52 12.34
CA GLY A 169 -18.94 -13.82 11.67
C GLY A 169 -19.90 -13.91 10.46
N GLY A 170 -19.89 -12.93 9.55
CA GLY A 170 -20.52 -13.02 8.23
C GLY A 170 -19.56 -13.56 7.15
N ALA A 171 -20.13 -14.04 6.04
CA ALA A 171 -19.40 -14.51 4.86
C ALA A 171 -18.49 -13.46 4.24
N ILE A 172 -18.95 -12.21 4.24
CA ILE A 172 -18.22 -11.02 3.82
C ILE A 172 -18.30 -10.01 4.97
N TYR A 173 -17.15 -9.43 5.35
CA TYR A 173 -17.10 -8.18 6.11
C TYR A 173 -16.81 -7.03 5.15
N ASN A 174 -17.55 -5.92 5.25
CA ASN A 174 -17.35 -4.77 4.38
C ASN A 174 -17.11 -3.46 5.16
N GLY A 175 -15.85 -3.02 5.21
CA GLY A 175 -15.46 -1.66 5.59
C GLY A 175 -15.27 -0.70 4.40
N GLY A 176 -15.58 -1.14 3.18
CA GLY A 176 -15.37 -0.41 1.92
C GLY A 176 -16.61 -0.35 1.02
N THR A 177 -16.37 -0.27 -0.29
CA THR A 177 -17.44 -0.31 -1.32
C THR A 177 -17.57 -1.73 -1.87
N LEU A 178 -18.78 -2.29 -1.87
CA LEU A 178 -19.08 -3.63 -2.37
C LEU A 178 -20.24 -3.60 -3.37
N ASN A 179 -19.96 -3.96 -4.62
CA ASN A 179 -20.94 -4.14 -5.68
C ASN A 179 -21.13 -5.65 -5.95
N ILE A 180 -22.36 -6.09 -6.15
CA ILE A 180 -22.70 -7.50 -6.45
C ILE A 180 -23.64 -7.53 -7.66
N THR A 181 -23.35 -8.39 -8.66
CA THR A 181 -24.16 -8.58 -9.88
C THR A 181 -24.28 -10.04 -10.30
#